data_AF-A0A537E948-F1
#
_entry.id   AF-A0A537E948-F1
#
_cell.length_a   1.000
_cell.length_b   1.000
_cell.length_c   1.000
_cell.angle_alpha   90.00
_cell.angle_beta   90.00
_cell.angle_gamma   90.00
#
_symmetry.space_group_name_H-M   'P 1'
#
loop_
_entity.id
_entity.type
_entity.pdbx_description
1 polymer ?
#
loop_
_entity_poly.entity_id
_entity_poly.type
_entity_poly.pdbx_seq_one_letter_code
_entity_poly.pdbx_strand_id
1 'polypeptide(L)' 'MICNECEESQAFPKDIVELESTLGISREKLMAEMEKGKRCILCGSVLEEAPVAETVERE' A
#
# COMPACT_ATOMS: atom_id res chain seq x y z
N MET A 1 -2.05 -5.36 2.49
CA MET A 1 -3.05 -5.37 1.40
C MET A 1 -2.33 -5.47 0.06
N ILE A 2 -2.91 -6.11 -0.95
CA ILE A 2 -2.30 -6.30 -2.28
C ILE A 2 -3.10 -5.48 -3.31
N CYS A 3 -2.45 -4.82 -4.27
CA CYS A 3 -3.17 -4.12 -5.35
C CYS A 3 -3.73 -5.11 -6.36
N ASN A 4 -4.82 -4.72 -7.03
CA ASN A 4 -5.50 -5.56 -8.03
C ASN A 4 -4.53 -6.09 -9.09
N GLU A 5 -3.63 -5.23 -9.59
CA GLU A 5 -2.63 -5.61 -10.58
C GLU A 5 -1.67 -6.72 -10.09
N CYS A 6 -1.22 -6.62 -8.84
CA CYS A 6 -0.34 -7.63 -8.26
C CYS A 6 -1.08 -8.93 -7.91
N GLU A 7 -2.37 -8.83 -7.54
CA GLU A 7 -3.22 -9.99 -7.28
C GLU A 7 -3.51 -10.76 -8.58
N GLU A 8 -3.91 -10.06 -9.64
CA GLU A 8 -4.18 -10.65 -10.96
C GLU A 8 -2.92 -11.25 -11.60
N SER A 9 -1.78 -10.59 -11.41
CA SER A 9 -0.50 -11.06 -11.95
C SER A 9 0.15 -12.16 -11.12
N GLN A 10 -0.44 -12.56 -9.99
CA GLN A 10 0.19 -13.45 -9.00
C GLN A 10 1.63 -13.01 -8.68
N ALA A 11 1.81 -11.71 -8.48
CA ALA A 11 3.13 -11.13 -8.34
C ALA A 11 3.82 -11.63 -7.05
N PHE A 12 5.14 -11.76 -7.12
CA PHE A 12 5.94 -12.08 -5.95
C PHE A 12 6.21 -10.83 -5.11
N PRO A 13 6.29 -10.94 -3.78
CA PRO A 13 6.63 -9.83 -2.91
C PRO A 13 8.02 -9.31 -3.25
N LYS A 14 8.13 -8.02 -3.58
CA LYS A 14 9.43 -7.36 -3.70
C LYS A 14 10.10 -7.26 -2.34
N ASP A 15 11.43 -7.29 -2.36
CA ASP A 15 12.21 -7.09 -1.15
C ASP A 15 11.94 -5.69 -0.56
N ILE A 16 11.87 -5.60 0.77
CA ILE A 16 11.63 -4.34 1.47
C ILE A 16 12.69 -3.30 1.09
N VAL A 17 13.94 -3.72 0.88
CA VAL A 17 15.06 -2.84 0.50
C VAL A 17 14.85 -2.29 -0.91
N GLU A 18 14.33 -3.11 -1.83
CA GLU A 18 14.01 -2.68 -3.19
C GLU A 18 12.88 -1.65 -3.19
N LEU A 19 11.88 -1.86 -2.34
CA LEU A 19 10.76 -0.93 -2.17
C LEU A 19 11.21 0.40 -1.55
N GLU A 20 12.04 0.38 -0.50
CA GLU A 20 12.62 1.59 0.09
C GLU A 20 13.38 2.42 -0.96
N SER A 21 14.21 1.76 -1.76
CA SER A 21 14.98 2.39 -2.84
C SER A 21 14.07 2.98 -3.93
N THR A 22 13.06 2.21 -4.36
CA THR A 22 12.14 2.62 -5.43
C THR A 22 11.25 3.78 -5.00
N LEU A 23 10.77 3.77 -3.76
CA LEU A 23 9.80 4.73 -3.24
C LEU A 23 10.46 5.94 -2.59
N GLY A 24 11.77 5.86 -2.30
CA GLY A 24 12.51 6.93 -1.62
C GLY A 24 12.02 7.22 -0.21
N ILE A 25 11.43 6.24 0.47
CA ILE A 25 10.95 6.38 1.85
C ILE A 25 11.66 5.40 2.78
N SER A 26 11.81 5.79 4.04
CA SER A 26 12.41 4.94 5.06
C SER A 26 11.54 3.71 5.35
N ARG A 27 12.19 2.59 5.68
CA ARG A 27 11.56 1.30 6.04
C ARG A 27 10.42 1.45 7.02
N GLU A 28 10.63 2.25 8.05
CA GLU A 28 9.68 2.45 9.13
C GLU A 28 8.38 3.08 8.62
N LYS A 29 8.50 4.07 7.73
CA LYS A 29 7.36 4.69 7.06
C LYS A 29 6.70 3.74 6.08
N LEU A 30 7.48 2.97 5.32
CA LEU A 30 6.95 1.97 4.38
C LEU A 30 6.12 0.91 5.12
N MET A 31 6.65 0.34 6.20
CA MET A 31 5.95 -0.66 7.00
C MET A 31 4.70 -0.09 7.67
N ALA A 32 4.76 1.13 8.21
CA ALA A 32 3.58 1.79 8.79
C ALA A 32 2.45 1.99 7.77
N GLU A 33 2.78 2.34 6.52
CA GLU A 33 1.78 2.51 5.44
C GLU A 33 1.22 1.16 4.97
N MET A 34 2.05 0.11 4.90
CA MET A 34 1.62 -1.25 4.56
C MET A 34 0.72 -1.87 5.64
N GLU A 35 1.08 -1.68 6.91
CA GLU A 35 0.31 -2.14 8.06
C GLU A 35 -1.07 -1.47 8.11
N LYS A 36 -1.12 -0.17 7.79
CA LYS A 36 -2.37 0.58 7.63
C LYS A 36 -3.15 0.24 6.36
N GLY A 37 -2.62 -0.63 5.50
CA GLY A 37 -3.24 -1.01 4.24
C GLY A 37 -3.23 0.07 3.15
N LYS A 38 -2.50 1.18 3.36
CA LYS A 38 -2.39 2.30 2.39
C LYS A 38 -1.51 1.97 1.19
N ARG A 39 -0.69 0.92 1.29
CA ARG A 39 0.24 0.50 0.23
C ARG A 39 0.19 -1.00 -0.01
N CYS A 40 0.42 -1.36 -1.27
CA CYS A 40 0.53 -2.74 -1.70
C CYS A 40 1.80 -3.35 -1.09
N ILE A 41 1.66 -4.51 -0.44
CA ILE A 41 2.80 -5.22 0.16
C ILE A 41 3.74 -5.79 -0.89
N LEU A 42 3.27 -5.98 -2.13
CA LEU A 42 4.07 -6.62 -3.19
C LEU A 42 4.86 -5.61 -4.00
N CYS A 43 4.24 -4.47 -4.36
CA CYS A 43 4.87 -3.46 -5.22
C CYS A 43 5.08 -2.10 -4.54
N GLY A 44 4.56 -1.90 -3.33
CA GLY A 44 4.66 -0.63 -2.61
C GLY A 44 3.85 0.52 -3.20
N SER A 45 3.06 0.26 -4.26
CA SER A 45 2.13 1.22 -4.85
C SER A 45 1.12 1.68 -3.80
N VAL A 46 0.78 2.96 -3.86
CA VAL A 46 -0.28 3.51 -3.04
C VAL A 46 -1.59 2.84 -3.46
N LEU A 47 -2.18 2.11 -2.52
CA LEU A 47 -3.55 1.67 -2.62
C LEU A 47 -4.32 2.88 -2.17
N GLU A 48 -4.80 3.69 -3.12
CA GLU A 48 -5.65 4.84 -2.79
C GLU A 48 -6.66 4.38 -1.75
N GLU A 49 -6.62 5.02 -0.58
CA GLU A 49 -7.75 5.02 0.33
C GLU A 49 -8.88 5.61 -0.51
N ALA A 50 -9.75 4.76 -1.09
CA ALA A 50 -11.13 5.14 -1.24
C ALA A 50 -11.47 5.80 0.11
N PRO A 51 -11.85 7.09 0.14
CA PRO A 51 -12.02 7.80 1.39
C PRO A 51 -12.89 6.92 2.24
N VAL A 52 -12.32 6.40 3.34
CA VAL A 52 -13.06 5.64 4.32
C VAL A 52 -14.25 6.51 4.59
N ALA A 53 -15.43 6.05 4.13
CA ALA A 53 -16.62 6.85 3.98
C ALA A 53 -16.69 7.80 5.16
N GLU A 54 -16.36 9.07 4.90
CA GLU A 54 -16.53 10.11 5.88
C GLU A 54 -17.99 10.00 6.25
N THR A 55 -18.23 9.71 7.53
CA THR A 55 -19.55 9.60 8.12
C THR A 55 -20.32 10.87 7.79
N VAL A 56 -21.12 10.86 6.73
CA VAL A 56 -22.20 11.83 6.56
C VAL A 56 -23.42 11.21 7.21
N GLU A 57 -23.41 11.21 8.55
CA GLU A 57 -24.64 11.43 9.29
C GLU A 57 -24.91 12.93 9.26
N ARG A 58 -25.92 13.31 8.48
CA ARG A 58 -26.78 14.52 8.52
C ARG A 58 -27.33 14.65 7.10
N GLU A 59 -28.61 14.40 6.87
CA GLU A 59 -29.81 14.92 7.56
C GLU A 59 -31.05 14.08 7.20
#